data_AF-A0AAD7AAU3-F1
#
_entry.id   AF-A0AAD7AAU3-F1
#
_cell.length_a   1.000
_cell.length_b   1.000
_cell.length_c   1.000
_cell.angle_alpha   90.00
_cell.angle_beta   90.00
_cell.angle_gamma   90.00
#
_symmetry.space_group_name_H-M   'P 1'
#
loop_
_entity.id
_entity.type
_entity.pdbx_description
1 polymer ?
#
loop_
_entity_poly.entity_id
_entity_poly.type
_entity_poly.pdbx_seq_one_letter_code
_entity_poly.pdbx_strand_id
1 'polypeptide(L)' 'TVRYEFIPSLPDELSIITGEVLHMMAEYDDGWALCKNERGEQGVVPLECLD' A
#
# COMPACT_ATOMS: atom_id res chain seq x y z
N THR A 1 -6.57 -1.19 7.53
CA THR A 1 -6.07 -2.56 7.19
C THR A 1 -6.30 -2.83 5.73
N VAL A 2 -5.54 -3.71 5.07
CA VAL A 2 -5.72 -3.96 3.63
C VAL A 2 -7.02 -4.72 3.36
N ARG A 3 -7.89 -4.16 2.52
CA ARG A 3 -9.20 -4.70 2.15
C ARG A 3 -9.18 -5.44 0.81
N TYR A 4 -8.33 -4.99 -0.11
CA TYR A 4 -8.15 -5.59 -1.43
C TYR A 4 -6.68 -5.88 -1.68
N GLU A 5 -6.38 -7.02 -2.30
CA GLU A 5 -5.04 -7.31 -2.78
C GLU A 5 -4.68 -6.36 -3.93
N PHE A 6 -3.41 -5.97 -4.00
CA PHE A 6 -2.90 -5.13 -5.06
C PHE A 6 -1.58 -5.70 -5.57
N ILE A 7 -1.55 -5.95 -6.88
CA ILE A 7 -0.39 -6.48 -7.60
C ILE A 7 0.29 -5.29 -8.29
N PRO A 8 1.53 -4.95 -7.91
CA PRO A 8 2.22 -3.80 -8.47
C PRO A 8 2.53 -4.01 -9.95
N SER A 9 2.33 -2.95 -10.72
CA SER A 9 2.65 -2.78 -12.13
C SER A 9 3.86 -1.88 -12.35
N LEU A 10 4.18 -1.01 -11.37
CA LEU A 10 5.32 -0.10 -11.38
C LEU A 10 6.33 -0.46 -10.26
N PRO A 11 7.62 -0.12 -10.42
CA PRO A 11 8.66 -0.47 -9.45
C PRO A 11 8.59 0.29 -8.12
N ASP A 12 7.86 1.40 -8.06
CA ASP A 12 7.63 2.20 -6.85
C ASP A 12 6.38 1.74 -6.06
N GLU A 13 5.60 0.84 -6.62
CA GLU A 13 4.39 0.30 -6.00
C GLU A 13 4.70 -0.86 -5.04
N LEU A 14 3.92 -0.97 -3.96
CA LEU A 14 4.06 -2.03 -2.96
C LEU A 14 2.99 -3.11 -3.17
N SER A 15 3.41 -4.37 -3.20
CA SER A 15 2.48 -5.51 -3.19
C SER A 15 1.86 -5.68 -1.81
N ILE A 16 0.53 -5.78 -1.78
CA ILE A 16 -0.25 -5.90 -0.55
C ILE A 16 -1.29 -7.00 -0.68
N ILE A 17 -1.49 -7.75 0.41
CA ILE A 17 -2.49 -8.82 0.49
C ILE A 17 -3.61 -8.45 1.45
N THR A 18 -4.83 -8.93 1.19
CA THR A 18 -5.98 -8.72 2.07
C THR A 18 -5.68 -9.18 3.49
N GLY A 19 -5.98 -8.32 4.47
CA GLY A 19 -5.69 -8.55 5.89
C GLY A 19 -4.28 -8.18 6.33
N GLU A 20 -3.40 -7.75 5.42
CA GLU A 20 -2.07 -7.24 5.78
C GLU A 20 -2.18 -5.92 6.56
N VAL A 21 -1.24 -5.74 7.49
CA VAL A 21 -1.07 -4.49 8.25
C VAL A 21 0.06 -3.71 7.60
N LEU A 22 -0.25 -2.49 7.19
CA LEU A 22 0.71 -1.55 6.62
C LEU A 22 0.86 -0.36 7.54
N HIS A 23 2.07 0.16 7.61
CA HIS A 23 2.35 1.44 8.22
C HIS A 23 2.29 2.54 7.16
N MET A 24 1.24 3.35 7.19
CA MET A 24 1.12 4.51 6.32
C MET A 24 2.14 5.58 6.72
N MET A 25 3.00 5.97 5.79
CA MET A 25 4.03 6.99 5.98
C MET A 25 3.62 8.34 5.39
N ALA A 26 2.91 8.32 4.25
CA ALA A 26 2.38 9.52 3.62
C ALA A 26 1.10 9.18 2.85
N GLU A 27 0.16 10.12 2.81
CA GLU A 27 -1.01 10.10 1.93
C GLU A 27 -0.84 11.22 0.90
N TYR A 28 -1.12 10.91 -0.36
CA TYR A 28 -1.05 11.84 -1.48
C TYR A 28 -2.47 12.21 -1.95
N ASP A 29 -2.60 13.39 -2.53
CA ASP A 29 -3.88 13.95 -3.00
C ASP A 29 -4.43 13.33 -4.30
N ASP A 30 -3.67 12.43 -4.93
CA ASP A 30 -4.03 11.72 -6.15
C ASP A 30 -4.63 10.32 -5.90
N GLY A 31 -4.84 9.95 -4.64
CA GLY A 31 -5.45 8.66 -4.26
C GLY A 31 -4.44 7.57 -3.90
N TRP A 32 -3.16 7.91 -3.72
CA TRP A 32 -2.11 6.98 -3.31
C TRP A 32 -1.63 7.23 -1.89
N ALA A 33 -1.10 6.19 -1.26
CA ALA A 33 -0.41 6.29 0.02
C ALA A 33 0.94 5.57 -0.02
N LEU A 34 1.98 6.23 0.48
CA LEU A 34 3.26 5.59 0.75
C LEU A 34 3.14 4.75 2.01
N CYS A 35 3.28 3.44 1.85
CA CYS A 35 3.13 2.47 2.93
C CYS A 35 4.41 1.65 3.11
N LYS A 36 4.60 1.12 4.32
CA LYS A 36 5.64 0.16 4.65
C LYS A 36 5.02 -1.08 5.27
N ASN A 37 5.34 -2.26 4.75
CA ASN A 37 4.86 -3.53 5.31
C ASN A 37 5.75 -4.04 6.45
N GLU A 38 5.32 -5.11 7.11
CA GLU A 38 6.10 -5.76 8.18
C GLU A 38 7.39 -6.42 7.67
N ARG A 39 7.47 -6.73 6.37
CA ARG A 39 8.70 -7.25 5.73
C ARG A 39 9.77 -6.17 5.56
N GLY A 40 9.41 -4.90 5.81
CA GLY A 40 10.30 -3.75 5.67
C GLY A 40 10.33 -3.16 4.26
N GLU A 41 9.53 -3.68 3.33
CA GLU A 41 9.38 -3.16 1.98
C GLU A 41 8.49 -1.91 2.01
N GLN A 42 8.82 -0.95 1.14
CA GLN A 42 8.15 0.33 1.06
C GLN A 42 7.77 0.61 -0.38
N GLY A 43 6.57 1.15 -0.58
CA GLY A 43 6.11 1.60 -1.88
C GLY A 43 4.74 2.23 -1.76
N VAL A 44 4.26 2.76 -2.89
CA VAL A 44 2.95 3.38 -2.96
C VAL A 44 1.88 2.30 -3.16
N VAL A 45 0.74 2.51 -2.51
CA VAL A 45 -0.46 1.66 -2.63
C VAL A 45 -1.67 2.56 -2.86
N PRO A 46 -2.66 2.11 -3.65
CA PRO A 46 -3.87 2.88 -3.83
C PRO A 46 -4.69 2.90 -2.54
N LEU A 47 -5.21 4.07 -2.18
CA LEU A 47 -6.05 4.26 -0.98
C LEU A 47 -7.33 3.43 -1.03
N GLU A 48 -7.86 3.15 -2.23
CA GLU A 48 -9.02 2.28 -2.41
C GLU A 48 -8.82 0.85 -1.90
N CYS A 49 -7.56 0.40 -1.77
CA CYS A 49 -7.22 -0.91 -1.21
C CYS A 49 -7.18 -0.92 0.32
N LEU A 50 -7.23 0.24 0.97
CA LEU A 50 -7.11 0.42 2.42
C LEU A 50 -8.50 0.72 3.04
N ASP A 51 -8.72 0.21 4.25
CA ASP A 51 -9.86 0.53 5.13
C ASP A 51 -9.40 1.26 6.39
#